data_AF-A0A401GQF7-F1
#
_entry.id   AF-A0A401GQF7-F1
#
_cell.length_a   1.000
_cell.length_b   1.000
_cell.length_c   1.000
_cell.angle_alpha   90.00
_cell.angle_beta   90.00
_cell.angle_gamma   90.00
#
_symmetry.space_group_name_H-M   'P 1'
#
loop_
_entity.id
_entity.type
_entity.pdbx_description
1 polymer ?
#
loop_
_entity_poly.entity_id
_entity_poly.type
_entity_poly.pdbx_seq_one_letter_code
_entity_poly.pdbx_strand_id
1 'polypeptide(L)'
;MPTPVPETCNFPRTVSDRRNPALPLSPPMLPPVASSPLPRQTSPQAPSPLSPTMPGICAVERHVVPGPSTPPVSTSPSMVTINIVTSPNVMLSVASSSHDAPTGSLSSHCELHVPSGVHVPAAMPQPTASLAPRRTAVAHVVHGTAAPMATPSSSLVPQNSPLTPQALKWAALASKHGDERLRRHAQWDFHGEWLPYYEYQPVCQITDIWTEWAEGIGNYLPVQLLCEEWGAKWRRNVPKLKTEANRRMSVVQLVEALQKKRNWHLNIALHFLHEKYEPHYTPHQFCDFLKHDHRAGAESVLAAAAYYP
;
A
#
# COMPACT_ATOMS: atom_id res chain seq x y z
N MET A 1 24.03 -5.60 20.29
CA MET A 1 22.76 -6.28 20.00
C MET A 1 22.45 -6.06 18.53
N PRO A 2 22.69 -7.04 17.64
CA PRO A 2 22.32 -6.91 16.24
C PRO A 2 20.79 -6.90 16.12
N THR A 3 20.24 -5.88 15.50
CA THR A 3 18.82 -5.81 15.14
C THR A 3 18.49 -6.92 14.14
N PRO A 4 17.42 -7.71 14.34
CA PRO A 4 16.97 -8.65 13.34
C PRO A 4 16.57 -7.87 12.08
N VAL A 5 17.24 -8.13 10.98
CA VAL A 5 16.86 -7.62 9.66
C VAL A 5 15.53 -8.27 9.27
N PRO A 6 14.52 -7.52 8.83
CA PRO A 6 13.27 -8.09 8.37
C PRO A 6 13.55 -8.95 7.13
N GLU A 7 13.15 -10.23 7.18
CA GLU A 7 13.15 -11.12 6.02
C GLU A 7 12.33 -10.44 4.91
N THR A 8 13.03 -9.98 3.88
CA THR A 8 12.41 -9.51 2.65
C THR A 8 11.66 -10.69 2.05
N CYS A 9 10.34 -10.55 1.89
CA CYS A 9 9.49 -11.52 1.20
C CYS A 9 9.99 -11.71 -0.24
N ASN A 10 10.93 -12.63 -0.43
CA ASN A 10 11.44 -13.04 -1.73
C ASN A 10 10.32 -13.83 -2.44
N PHE A 11 9.68 -13.18 -3.40
CA PHE A 11 8.73 -13.84 -4.29
C PHE A 11 9.48 -14.73 -5.28
N PRO A 12 9.19 -16.04 -5.38
CA PRO A 12 9.74 -16.87 -6.44
C PRO A 12 9.17 -16.43 -7.79
N ARG A 13 10.05 -16.12 -8.74
CA ARG A 13 9.70 -15.94 -10.16
C ARG A 13 9.30 -17.32 -10.71
N THR A 14 8.00 -17.59 -10.83
CA THR A 14 7.52 -18.75 -11.56
C THR A 14 7.55 -18.46 -13.06
N VAL A 15 8.51 -19.09 -13.75
CA VAL A 15 8.53 -19.19 -15.21
C VAL A 15 7.36 -20.10 -15.60
N SER A 16 6.28 -19.51 -16.11
CA SER A 16 5.10 -20.24 -16.57
C SER A 16 5.28 -20.58 -18.04
N ASP A 17 5.77 -21.79 -18.29
CA ASP A 17 5.85 -22.40 -19.62
C ASP A 17 4.43 -22.82 -20.07
N ARG A 18 3.81 -22.00 -20.94
CA ARG A 18 2.51 -22.31 -21.56
C ARG A 18 2.74 -22.96 -22.92
N ARG A 19 2.63 -24.28 -22.97
CA ARG A 19 2.35 -25.02 -24.22
C ARG A 19 0.90 -24.76 -24.65
N ASN A 20 0.75 -24.15 -25.82
CA ASN A 20 -0.48 -24.02 -26.58
C ASN A 20 -0.66 -25.29 -27.45
N PRO A 21 -1.83 -25.96 -27.46
CA PRO A 21 -2.23 -26.77 -28.59
C PRO A 21 -3.14 -25.96 -29.52
N ALA A 22 -2.74 -25.92 -30.78
CA ALA A 22 -3.50 -25.43 -31.92
C ALA A 22 -4.80 -26.24 -32.13
N LEU A 23 -5.82 -25.62 -32.74
CA LEU A 23 -6.53 -26.11 -33.94
C LEU A 23 -7.56 -25.05 -34.44
N PRO A 24 -8.00 -25.13 -35.71
CA PRO A 24 -8.36 -23.98 -36.56
C PRO A 24 -9.86 -23.85 -36.82
N LEU A 25 -10.30 -22.69 -37.34
CA LEU A 25 -11.51 -22.58 -38.18
C LEU A 25 -11.51 -21.27 -38.98
N SER A 26 -11.84 -21.44 -40.27
CA SER A 26 -11.76 -20.50 -41.40
C SER A 26 -12.76 -19.32 -41.36
N PRO A 27 -12.58 -18.28 -42.22
CA PRO A 27 -13.33 -17.03 -42.18
C PRO A 27 -14.50 -17.00 -43.19
N PRO A 28 -15.44 -16.03 -43.07
CA PRO A 28 -16.24 -15.62 -44.21
C PRO A 28 -16.04 -14.15 -44.60
N MET A 29 -15.73 -14.03 -45.89
CA MET A 29 -16.00 -12.98 -46.88
C MET A 29 -16.57 -11.61 -46.46
N LEU A 30 -15.87 -10.59 -46.98
CA LEU A 30 -16.30 -9.20 -47.17
C LEU A 30 -17.50 -9.07 -48.13
N PRO A 31 -18.19 -7.92 -48.09
CA PRO A 31 -18.40 -7.15 -49.31
C PRO A 31 -17.88 -5.70 -49.22
N PRO A 32 -17.74 -5.01 -50.37
CA PRO A 32 -16.97 -3.77 -50.51
C PRO A 32 -17.84 -2.50 -50.43
N VAL A 33 -17.17 -1.35 -50.60
CA VAL A 33 -17.69 -0.02 -51.01
C VAL A 33 -17.85 1.00 -49.87
N ALA A 34 -16.96 1.99 -49.82
CA ALA A 34 -17.24 3.37 -50.28
C ALA A 34 -16.07 4.31 -49.90
N SER A 35 -15.47 4.93 -50.90
CA SER A 35 -14.46 5.99 -50.75
C SER A 35 -15.12 7.33 -50.43
N SER A 36 -14.40 8.20 -49.71
CA SER A 36 -14.44 9.70 -49.65
C SER A 36 -14.56 10.25 -48.22
N PRO A 37 -14.22 11.53 -47.97
CA PRO A 37 -13.00 12.27 -48.30
C PRO A 37 -12.37 12.94 -47.05
N LEU A 38 -11.10 13.38 -47.16
CA LEU A 38 -10.40 14.22 -46.18
C LEU A 38 -11.10 15.58 -45.95
N PRO A 39 -10.98 16.13 -44.72
CA PRO A 39 -10.84 17.57 -44.57
C PRO A 39 -9.59 17.97 -43.76
N ARG A 40 -8.71 18.70 -44.47
CA ARG A 40 -7.95 19.90 -44.08
C ARG A 40 -7.37 20.01 -42.66
N GLN A 41 -6.04 19.97 -42.63
CA GLN A 41 -5.18 20.68 -41.68
C GLN A 41 -5.49 22.19 -41.66
N THR A 42 -5.55 22.75 -40.46
CA THR A 42 -5.26 24.17 -40.20
C THR A 42 -4.44 24.27 -38.91
N SER A 43 -3.13 24.49 -39.06
CA SER A 43 -2.32 25.23 -38.07
C SER A 43 -2.59 26.72 -38.24
N PRO A 44 -2.66 27.47 -37.14
CA PRO A 44 -1.72 28.59 -36.96
C PRO A 44 -1.25 28.68 -35.50
N GLN A 45 0.05 28.75 -35.23
CA GLN A 45 0.88 29.97 -35.24
C GLN A 45 1.19 30.39 -33.80
N ALA A 46 2.45 30.17 -33.41
CA ALA A 46 3.06 30.80 -32.24
C ALA A 46 3.25 32.31 -32.48
N PRO A 47 3.28 33.10 -31.40
CA PRO A 47 4.37 34.04 -31.23
C PRO A 47 5.06 33.92 -29.86
N SER A 48 6.37 34.14 -29.92
CA SER A 48 7.37 34.08 -28.85
C SER A 48 7.38 35.36 -27.96
N PRO A 49 8.48 35.73 -27.29
CA PRO A 49 8.61 35.72 -25.84
C PRO A 49 8.67 37.13 -25.23
N LEU A 50 8.31 37.25 -23.94
CA LEU A 50 8.63 38.45 -23.15
C LEU A 50 9.22 38.02 -21.80
N SER A 51 10.54 38.00 -21.71
CA SER A 51 11.26 38.48 -20.52
C SER A 51 11.08 40.02 -20.45
N PRO A 52 11.18 40.73 -19.30
CA PRO A 52 12.29 40.64 -18.34
C PRO A 52 11.95 40.98 -16.87
N THR A 53 13.00 41.01 -16.02
CA THR A 53 13.19 41.87 -14.82
C THR A 53 13.38 41.12 -13.49
N MET A 54 14.66 40.86 -13.18
CA MET A 54 15.24 40.92 -11.82
C MET A 54 15.26 42.41 -11.38
N PRO A 55 15.19 42.81 -10.09
CA PRO A 55 16.17 42.42 -9.05
C PRO A 55 15.63 42.37 -7.60
N GLY A 56 16.45 41.83 -6.67
CA GLY A 56 16.18 42.03 -5.24
C GLY A 56 16.99 41.13 -4.31
N ILE A 57 18.30 41.34 -4.25
CA ILE A 57 19.16 40.77 -3.20
C ILE A 57 18.89 41.57 -1.91
N CYS A 58 18.31 40.94 -0.89
CA CYS A 58 18.40 41.40 0.49
C CYS A 58 19.26 40.41 1.28
N ALA A 59 20.52 40.79 1.47
CA ALA A 59 21.38 40.19 2.48
C ALA A 59 20.82 40.56 3.86
N VAL A 60 20.44 39.56 4.65
CA VAL A 60 20.19 39.72 6.09
C VAL A 60 21.30 38.99 6.82
N GLU A 61 22.23 39.80 7.31
CA GLU A 61 23.26 39.50 8.27
C GLU A 61 22.61 38.99 9.58
N ARG A 62 22.83 37.71 9.93
CA ARG A 62 22.44 37.19 11.24
C ARG A 62 23.67 37.00 12.11
N HIS A 63 23.65 37.78 13.18
CA HIS A 63 24.54 37.79 14.33
C HIS A 63 24.88 36.39 14.84
N VAL A 64 26.18 36.17 15.03
CA VAL A 64 26.76 35.11 15.85
C VAL A 64 26.65 35.54 17.32
N VAL A 65 25.89 34.80 18.12
CA VAL A 65 25.89 34.90 19.59
C VAL A 65 26.54 33.62 20.15
N PRO A 66 27.64 33.71 20.91
CA PRO A 66 28.25 32.56 21.57
C PRO A 66 27.78 32.41 23.02
N GLY A 67 27.47 31.17 23.42
CA GLY A 67 27.41 30.74 24.82
C GLY A 67 26.48 29.54 25.07
N PRO A 68 26.50 28.92 26.26
CA PRO A 68 27.64 28.53 27.08
C PRO A 68 27.71 27.00 27.29
N SER A 69 28.88 26.53 27.71
CA SER A 69 29.22 25.14 28.03
C SER A 69 28.28 24.47 29.04
N THR A 70 27.91 23.22 28.76
CA THR A 70 27.30 22.28 29.72
C THR A 70 28.29 21.19 30.14
N PRO A 71 28.26 20.73 31.41
CA PRO A 71 29.19 19.74 31.94
C PRO A 71 28.87 18.30 31.53
N PRO A 72 29.85 17.37 31.60
CA PRO A 72 29.65 15.97 31.25
C PRO A 72 28.95 15.18 32.38
N VAL A 73 27.83 14.54 32.04
CA VAL A 73 27.22 13.49 32.85
C VAL A 73 27.95 12.17 32.57
N SER A 74 28.69 11.72 33.58
CA SER A 74 29.25 10.37 33.65
C SER A 74 28.14 9.39 34.02
N THR A 75 27.85 8.42 33.16
CA THR A 75 26.96 7.30 33.51
C THR A 75 27.68 6.01 33.16
N SER A 76 28.14 5.33 34.20
CA SER A 76 28.73 4.00 34.17
C SER A 76 27.76 2.98 33.56
N PRO A 77 28.19 2.16 32.58
CA PRO A 77 27.44 0.97 32.20
C PRO A 77 27.73 -0.18 33.18
N SER A 78 26.69 -0.66 33.86
CA SER A 78 26.72 -1.97 34.53
C SER A 78 26.81 -3.08 33.49
N MET A 79 27.87 -3.87 33.59
CA MET A 79 28.05 -5.12 32.84
C MET A 79 27.04 -6.16 33.34
N VAL A 80 26.03 -6.48 32.54
CA VAL A 80 25.22 -7.69 32.72
C VAL A 80 25.78 -8.75 31.78
N THR A 81 26.50 -9.70 32.36
CA THR A 81 27.03 -10.89 31.67
C THR A 81 25.88 -11.87 31.43
N ILE A 82 25.47 -12.04 30.17
CA ILE A 82 24.55 -13.10 29.76
C ILE A 82 25.40 -14.23 29.15
N ASN A 83 25.50 -15.34 29.87
CA ASN A 83 26.10 -16.57 29.37
C ASN A 83 25.18 -17.18 28.31
N ILE A 84 25.58 -17.14 27.04
CA ILE A 84 24.91 -17.85 25.95
C ILE A 84 25.60 -19.21 25.80
N VAL A 85 24.87 -20.25 26.17
CA VAL A 85 25.25 -21.65 25.93
C VAL A 85 25.16 -21.92 24.43
N THR A 86 26.27 -22.39 23.90
CA THR A 86 26.53 -22.84 22.54
C THR A 86 25.57 -23.94 22.09
N SER A 87 25.05 -23.83 20.86
CA SER A 87 24.42 -24.95 20.14
C SER A 87 25.12 -25.17 18.79
N PRO A 88 25.15 -26.42 18.31
CA PRO A 88 26.13 -26.87 17.32
C PRO A 88 25.76 -26.57 15.87
N ASN A 89 26.84 -26.40 15.14
CA ASN A 89 27.05 -26.17 13.72
C ASN A 89 26.29 -27.17 12.81
N VAL A 90 25.52 -26.68 11.84
CA VAL A 90 25.02 -27.47 10.70
C VAL A 90 25.65 -26.90 9.43
N MET A 91 26.59 -27.65 8.86
CA MET A 91 27.22 -27.33 7.57
C MET A 91 26.19 -27.50 6.44
N LEU A 92 25.95 -26.42 5.69
CA LEU A 92 25.23 -26.47 4.42
C LEU A 92 26.26 -26.36 3.28
N SER A 93 26.43 -27.46 2.56
CA SER A 93 27.23 -27.55 1.35
C SER A 93 26.57 -26.79 0.21
N VAL A 94 27.29 -25.84 -0.38
CA VAL A 94 26.92 -25.16 -1.63
C VAL A 94 27.52 -25.94 -2.79
N ALA A 95 26.68 -26.58 -3.59
CA ALA A 95 27.06 -27.08 -4.90
C ALA A 95 26.81 -25.98 -5.94
N SER A 96 27.91 -25.45 -6.48
CA SER A 96 27.91 -24.56 -7.65
C SER A 96 27.46 -25.34 -8.88
N SER A 97 26.42 -24.87 -9.57
CA SER A 97 26.05 -25.34 -10.90
C SER A 97 26.09 -24.16 -11.87
N SER A 98 27.14 -24.18 -12.68
CA SER A 98 27.35 -23.38 -13.87
C SER A 98 26.50 -23.93 -15.01
N HIS A 99 25.60 -23.12 -15.57
CA HIS A 99 25.01 -23.40 -16.87
C HIS A 99 24.94 -22.15 -17.75
N ASP A 100 25.35 -22.39 -18.99
CA ASP A 100 25.55 -21.51 -20.12
C ASP A 100 24.34 -20.68 -20.54
N ALA A 101 24.65 -19.51 -21.10
CA ALA A 101 23.74 -18.66 -21.85
C ALA A 101 23.58 -19.16 -23.30
N PRO A 102 22.40 -18.96 -23.90
CA PRO A 102 22.31 -18.78 -25.34
C PRO A 102 21.76 -17.41 -25.73
N THR A 103 22.51 -16.80 -26.63
CA THR A 103 22.26 -15.59 -27.41
C THR A 103 21.10 -15.80 -28.39
N GLY A 104 20.19 -14.83 -28.48
CA GLY A 104 19.17 -14.70 -29.54
C GLY A 104 18.20 -13.58 -29.14
N SER A 105 18.38 -12.34 -29.58
CA SER A 105 18.02 -11.83 -30.91
C SER A 105 16.65 -12.30 -31.37
N LEU A 106 15.65 -11.42 -31.26
CA LEU A 106 14.77 -11.05 -32.37
C LEU A 106 13.93 -9.82 -31.99
N SER A 107 14.01 -8.84 -32.89
CA SER A 107 13.18 -7.65 -33.00
C SER A 107 11.70 -8.01 -33.09
N SER A 108 10.85 -7.34 -32.31
CA SER A 108 9.41 -7.32 -32.56
C SER A 108 8.82 -5.96 -32.21
N HIS A 109 8.39 -5.27 -33.26
CA HIS A 109 7.72 -3.99 -33.27
C HIS A 109 6.28 -4.17 -32.76
N CYS A 110 5.95 -3.65 -31.57
CA CYS A 110 4.58 -3.61 -31.07
C CYS A 110 3.93 -2.28 -31.46
N GLU A 111 3.12 -2.31 -32.51
CA GLU A 111 2.18 -1.21 -32.83
C GLU A 111 1.08 -1.16 -31.76
N LEU A 112 1.02 -0.02 -31.07
CA LEU A 112 -0.03 0.33 -30.12
C LEU A 112 -1.31 0.69 -30.89
N HIS A 113 -2.28 -0.21 -30.88
CA HIS A 113 -3.64 0.09 -31.36
C HIS A 113 -4.48 0.60 -30.17
N VAL A 114 -4.81 1.89 -30.18
CA VAL A 114 -5.69 2.55 -29.20
C VAL A 114 -7.14 2.46 -29.67
N PRO A 115 -8.06 1.80 -28.94
CA PRO A 115 -9.48 1.90 -29.27
C PRO A 115 -10.05 3.21 -28.71
N SER A 116 -10.33 4.16 -29.62
CA SER A 116 -11.15 5.33 -29.36
C SER A 116 -12.64 5.00 -29.49
N GLY A 117 -13.44 5.55 -28.57
CA GLY A 117 -14.78 6.04 -28.89
C GLY A 117 -15.96 5.16 -28.48
N VAL A 118 -16.42 5.31 -27.23
CA VAL A 118 -17.83 5.09 -26.89
C VAL A 118 -18.43 6.46 -26.54
N HIS A 119 -19.24 6.99 -27.45
CA HIS A 119 -20.11 8.13 -27.21
C HIS A 119 -21.26 7.71 -26.29
N VAL A 120 -21.40 8.38 -25.15
CA VAL A 120 -22.57 8.31 -24.28
C VAL A 120 -23.38 9.60 -24.45
N PRO A 121 -24.69 9.55 -24.74
CA PRO A 121 -25.52 10.74 -24.80
C PRO A 121 -25.77 11.30 -23.39
N ALA A 122 -25.54 12.61 -23.25
CA ALA A 122 -25.81 13.39 -22.06
C ALA A 122 -27.33 13.51 -21.83
N ALA A 123 -27.83 12.93 -20.73
CA ALA A 123 -29.17 13.19 -20.21
C ALA A 123 -29.02 13.99 -18.90
N MET A 124 -29.51 15.22 -18.92
CA MET A 124 -29.68 16.09 -17.75
C MET A 124 -30.75 15.53 -16.80
N PRO A 125 -30.47 15.38 -15.49
CA PRO A 125 -31.49 15.33 -14.46
C PRO A 125 -31.65 16.70 -13.78
N GLN A 126 -32.88 17.21 -13.76
CA GLN A 126 -33.29 18.37 -12.97
C GLN A 126 -33.19 18.08 -11.45
N PRO A 127 -32.85 19.09 -10.62
CA PRO A 127 -32.99 19.00 -9.18
C PRO A 127 -34.42 19.33 -8.74
N THR A 128 -35.20 18.31 -8.34
CA THR A 128 -36.40 18.52 -7.52
C THR A 128 -36.00 18.76 -6.07
N ALA A 129 -36.25 19.98 -5.60
CA ALA A 129 -36.20 20.36 -4.20
C ALA A 129 -37.21 19.53 -3.39
N SER A 130 -36.73 18.78 -2.40
CA SER A 130 -37.59 18.14 -1.39
C SER A 130 -37.50 18.90 -0.08
N LEU A 131 -38.64 19.49 0.29
CA LEU A 131 -38.92 20.13 1.57
C LEU A 131 -38.83 19.13 2.73
N ALA A 132 -38.49 19.68 3.90
CA ALA A 132 -38.21 19.05 5.19
C ALA A 132 -39.29 18.09 5.75
N PRO A 133 -39.00 17.42 6.88
CA PRO A 133 -39.63 17.93 8.10
C PRO A 133 -38.74 17.97 9.35
N ARG A 134 -38.96 19.04 10.12
CA ARG A 134 -38.58 19.26 11.52
C ARG A 134 -38.79 18.01 12.38
N ARG A 135 -37.78 17.65 13.19
CA ARG A 135 -37.96 16.76 14.34
C ARG A 135 -38.06 17.58 15.63
N THR A 136 -39.20 17.41 16.28
CA THR A 136 -39.55 17.94 17.59
C THR A 136 -38.73 17.22 18.66
N ALA A 137 -38.00 17.97 19.50
CA ALA A 137 -37.39 17.44 20.71
C ALA A 137 -38.47 17.25 21.77
N VAL A 138 -38.61 16.03 22.28
CA VAL A 138 -39.46 15.73 23.44
C VAL A 138 -38.53 15.41 24.60
N ALA A 139 -38.47 16.33 25.56
CA ALA A 139 -37.84 16.10 26.84
C ALA A 139 -38.78 15.24 27.71
N HIS A 140 -38.35 14.04 28.07
CA HIS A 140 -38.99 13.27 29.14
C HIS A 140 -38.13 13.34 30.40
N VAL A 141 -38.63 14.11 31.37
CA VAL A 141 -38.29 14.04 32.78
C VAL A 141 -39.15 12.92 33.38
N VAL A 142 -38.54 11.91 34.00
CA VAL A 142 -39.23 11.05 34.97
C VAL A 142 -38.32 10.82 36.17
N HIS A 143 -38.90 11.13 37.33
CA HIS A 143 -38.38 11.00 38.67
C HIS A 143 -38.23 9.53 39.10
N GLY A 144 -37.38 9.31 40.10
CA GLY A 144 -36.91 8.01 40.54
C GLY A 144 -37.92 7.14 41.28
N THR A 145 -37.46 5.97 41.71
CA THR A 145 -37.92 5.26 42.91
C THR A 145 -36.83 4.26 43.30
N ALA A 146 -36.34 4.41 44.53
CA ALA A 146 -35.43 3.49 45.20
C ALA A 146 -36.19 2.24 45.66
N ALA A 147 -35.61 1.07 45.46
CA ALA A 147 -35.96 -0.14 46.22
C ALA A 147 -34.70 -1.01 46.39
N PRO A 148 -34.30 -1.34 47.62
CA PRO A 148 -33.23 -2.28 47.92
C PRO A 148 -33.83 -3.65 48.18
N MET A 149 -33.43 -4.72 47.46
CA MET A 149 -33.56 -6.06 48.03
C MET A 149 -32.82 -7.15 47.25
N ALA A 150 -32.04 -7.90 48.03
CA ALA A 150 -31.59 -9.28 47.85
C ALA A 150 -30.70 -9.57 46.63
N THR A 151 -29.40 -9.57 46.88
CA THR A 151 -28.38 -10.31 46.12
C THR A 151 -28.51 -11.82 46.39
N PRO A 152 -28.95 -12.65 45.43
CA PRO A 152 -28.61 -14.06 45.46
C PRO A 152 -27.14 -14.22 45.07
N SER A 153 -26.30 -14.58 46.04
CA SER A 153 -24.95 -15.09 45.81
C SER A 153 -25.01 -16.37 44.99
N SER A 154 -25.16 -16.24 43.67
CA SER A 154 -24.93 -17.32 42.72
C SER A 154 -23.42 -17.50 42.60
N SER A 155 -22.91 -18.47 43.36
CA SER A 155 -21.59 -19.05 43.20
C SER A 155 -21.50 -19.67 41.81
N LEU A 156 -21.12 -18.86 40.83
CA LEU A 156 -20.80 -19.28 39.47
C LEU A 156 -19.40 -19.88 39.51
N VAL A 157 -19.33 -21.18 39.80
CA VAL A 157 -18.13 -21.98 39.51
C VAL A 157 -17.85 -21.83 38.02
N PRO A 158 -16.66 -21.34 37.60
CA PRO A 158 -16.32 -21.28 36.18
C PRO A 158 -16.33 -22.70 35.62
N GLN A 159 -17.35 -23.02 34.82
CA GLN A 159 -17.35 -24.23 34.01
C GLN A 159 -16.19 -24.12 33.02
N ASN A 160 -15.05 -24.72 33.37
CA ASN A 160 -13.91 -24.94 32.49
C ASN A 160 -14.30 -25.95 31.40
N SER A 161 -15.15 -25.51 30.47
CA SER A 161 -15.38 -26.26 29.25
C SER A 161 -14.06 -26.33 28.47
N PRO A 162 -13.66 -27.50 27.96
CA PRO A 162 -12.43 -27.62 27.17
C PRO A 162 -12.47 -26.64 26.00
N LEU A 163 -11.50 -25.73 25.95
CA LEU A 163 -11.38 -24.79 24.84
C LEU A 163 -11.15 -25.59 23.56
N THR A 164 -11.97 -25.32 22.55
CA THR A 164 -11.79 -25.94 21.24
C THR A 164 -10.41 -25.56 20.66
N PRO A 165 -9.77 -26.40 19.84
CA PRO A 165 -8.50 -26.05 19.19
C PRO A 165 -8.55 -24.73 18.43
N GLN A 166 -9.71 -24.40 17.87
CA GLN A 166 -9.99 -23.13 17.18
C GLN A 166 -9.95 -21.93 18.14
N ALA A 167 -10.55 -22.05 19.33
CA ALA A 167 -10.53 -21.00 20.35
C ALA A 167 -9.12 -20.76 20.89
N LEU A 168 -8.33 -21.82 21.09
CA LEU A 168 -6.92 -21.69 21.48
C LEU A 168 -6.09 -20.94 20.42
N LYS A 169 -6.30 -21.23 19.13
CA LYS A 169 -5.63 -20.52 18.03
C LYS A 169 -6.07 -19.06 17.93
N TRP A 170 -7.36 -18.78 18.13
CA TRP A 170 -7.83 -17.39 18.20
C TRP A 170 -7.19 -16.64 19.36
N ALA A 171 -7.19 -17.23 20.56
CA ALA A 171 -6.60 -16.63 21.75
C ALA A 171 -5.10 -16.34 21.56
N ALA A 172 -4.35 -17.24 20.92
CA ALA A 172 -2.95 -17.01 20.58
C ALA A 172 -2.76 -15.81 19.62
N LEU A 173 -3.58 -15.73 18.57
CA LEU A 173 -3.55 -14.61 17.61
C LEU A 173 -3.93 -13.28 18.29
N ALA A 174 -4.99 -13.29 19.10
CA ALA A 174 -5.50 -12.16 19.87
C ALA A 174 -4.49 -11.67 20.92
N SER A 175 -3.76 -12.59 21.56
CA SER A 175 -2.68 -12.25 22.47
C SER A 175 -1.51 -11.56 21.75
N LYS A 176 -1.26 -11.87 20.48
CA LYS A 176 -0.15 -11.31 19.70
C LYS A 176 -0.47 -9.93 19.13
N HIS A 177 -1.69 -9.72 18.63
CA HIS A 177 -2.05 -8.50 17.90
C HIS A 177 -3.13 -7.63 18.55
N GLY A 178 -3.67 -8.08 19.68
CA GLY A 178 -4.79 -7.44 20.37
C GLY A 178 -6.14 -7.92 19.80
N ASP A 179 -6.98 -8.49 20.67
CA ASP A 179 -8.30 -9.01 20.29
C ASP A 179 -9.19 -7.96 19.61
N GLU A 180 -9.18 -6.73 20.14
CA GLU A 180 -9.95 -5.61 19.60
C GLU A 180 -9.60 -5.30 18.14
N ARG A 181 -8.31 -5.38 17.77
CA ARG A 181 -7.86 -5.13 16.40
C ARG A 181 -8.35 -6.24 15.46
N LEU A 182 -8.29 -7.50 15.90
CA LEU A 182 -8.72 -8.65 15.10
C LEU A 182 -10.23 -8.68 14.92
N ARG A 183 -11.00 -8.32 15.95
CA ARG A 183 -12.46 -8.29 15.92
C ARG A 183 -13.03 -7.17 15.07
N ARG A 184 -12.31 -6.05 14.91
CA ARG A 184 -12.70 -4.99 13.98
C ARG A 184 -12.70 -5.46 12.52
N HIS A 185 -11.89 -6.46 12.20
CA HIS A 185 -11.88 -7.08 10.88
C HIS A 185 -13.09 -8.01 10.72
N ALA A 186 -13.94 -7.73 9.74
CA ALA A 186 -15.30 -8.27 9.69
C ALA A 186 -15.39 -9.79 9.42
N GLN A 187 -14.43 -10.37 8.68
CA GLN A 187 -14.57 -11.71 8.12
C GLN A 187 -13.32 -12.56 8.30
N TRP A 188 -13.50 -13.76 8.86
CA TRP A 188 -12.47 -14.73 9.18
C TRP A 188 -12.91 -16.14 8.80
N ASP A 189 -12.02 -16.92 8.21
CA ASP A 189 -12.25 -18.34 7.92
C ASP A 189 -11.24 -19.20 8.68
N PHE A 190 -11.69 -20.37 9.15
CA PHE A 190 -10.84 -21.33 9.84
C PHE A 190 -10.58 -22.56 8.97
N HIS A 191 -9.33 -22.72 8.51
CA HIS A 191 -8.87 -23.88 7.73
C HIS A 191 -7.61 -24.48 8.35
N GLY A 192 -7.72 -24.85 9.63
CA GLY A 192 -6.57 -25.27 10.44
C GLY A 192 -5.78 -24.09 11.02
N GLU A 193 -5.80 -22.93 10.37
CA GLU A 193 -5.40 -21.64 10.94
C GLU A 193 -6.52 -20.62 10.66
N TRP A 194 -6.55 -19.52 11.42
CA TRP A 194 -7.48 -18.42 11.15
C TRP A 194 -6.93 -17.55 10.04
N LEU A 195 -7.66 -17.40 8.94
CA LEU A 195 -7.29 -16.53 7.82
C LEU A 195 -8.32 -15.40 7.69
N PRO A 196 -7.89 -14.13 7.65
CA PRO A 196 -8.79 -13.03 7.36
C PRO A 196 -9.25 -13.09 5.90
N TYR A 197 -10.48 -12.69 5.62
CA TYR A 197 -10.92 -12.35 4.28
C TYR A 197 -10.59 -10.88 4.03
N TYR A 198 -9.75 -10.59 3.05
CA TYR A 198 -9.29 -9.22 2.78
C TYR A 198 -9.54 -8.83 1.34
N GLU A 199 -10.14 -7.67 1.15
CA GLU A 199 -10.23 -6.99 -0.13
C GLU A 199 -9.52 -5.65 -0.03
N TYR A 200 -8.70 -5.34 -1.03
CA TYR A 200 -8.03 -4.05 -1.13
C TYR A 200 -9.06 -2.93 -1.17
N GLN A 201 -8.90 -1.95 -0.28
CA GLN A 201 -9.82 -0.82 -0.21
C GLN A 201 -9.56 0.14 -1.38
N PRO A 202 -10.60 0.84 -1.86
CA PRO A 202 -10.40 1.94 -2.80
C PRO A 202 -9.54 3.01 -2.16
N VAL A 203 -8.45 3.39 -2.83
CA VAL A 203 -7.53 4.45 -2.40
C VAL A 203 -7.70 5.65 -3.32
N CYS A 204 -7.74 6.85 -2.74
CA CYS A 204 -7.92 8.09 -3.48
C CYS A 204 -6.58 8.81 -3.69
N GLN A 205 -5.67 8.65 -2.73
CA GLN A 205 -4.37 9.30 -2.68
C GLN A 205 -3.23 8.27 -2.76
N ILE A 206 -2.05 8.71 -3.19
CA ILE A 206 -0.87 7.83 -3.27
C ILE A 206 -0.47 7.43 -1.84
N THR A 207 -0.53 8.38 -0.92
CA THR A 207 -0.24 8.19 0.51
C THR A 207 -1.19 7.20 1.19
N ASP A 208 -2.45 7.09 0.75
CA ASP A 208 -3.40 6.07 1.25
C ASP A 208 -2.86 4.64 1.09
N ILE A 209 -2.04 4.37 0.06
CA ILE A 209 -1.43 3.06 -0.14
C ILE A 209 -0.50 2.71 1.03
N TRP A 210 0.26 3.69 1.53
CA TRP A 210 1.11 3.50 2.71
C TRP A 210 0.27 3.32 3.97
N THR A 211 -0.78 4.13 4.14
CA THR A 211 -1.71 4.01 5.26
C THR A 211 -2.35 2.63 5.32
N GLU A 212 -2.82 2.09 4.19
CA GLU A 212 -3.34 0.73 4.10
C GLU A 212 -2.27 -0.32 4.46
N TRP A 213 -1.03 -0.11 4.03
CA TRP A 213 0.08 -0.99 4.34
C TRP A 213 0.40 -1.05 5.83
N ALA A 214 0.60 0.09 6.48
CA ALA A 214 1.10 0.17 7.85
C ALA A 214 -0.01 0.15 8.92
N GLU A 215 -1.14 0.81 8.65
CA GLU A 215 -2.21 1.05 9.64
C GLU A 215 -3.49 0.26 9.32
N GLY A 216 -3.76 0.05 8.03
CA GLY A 216 -5.03 -0.44 7.52
C GLY A 216 -6.01 0.71 7.22
N ILE A 217 -7.04 0.42 6.41
CA ILE A 217 -8.10 1.38 6.06
C ILE A 217 -9.44 0.78 6.46
N GLY A 218 -10.39 1.58 6.98
CA GLY A 218 -11.80 1.16 7.12
C GLY A 218 -12.05 -0.07 8.00
N ASN A 219 -11.37 -0.17 9.15
CA ASN A 219 -11.39 -1.32 10.08
C ASN A 219 -10.74 -2.60 9.56
N TYR A 220 -10.15 -2.59 8.37
CA TYR A 220 -9.36 -3.70 7.88
C TYR A 220 -7.98 -3.74 8.56
N LEU A 221 -7.41 -4.94 8.66
CA LEU A 221 -6.05 -5.13 9.14
C LEU A 221 -5.02 -4.45 8.19
N PRO A 222 -3.86 -4.00 8.70
CA PRO A 222 -2.78 -3.54 7.82
C PRO A 222 -2.29 -4.64 6.91
N VAL A 223 -1.95 -4.28 5.67
CA VAL A 223 -1.39 -5.25 4.70
C VAL A 223 -0.02 -5.77 5.16
N GLN A 224 0.76 -4.97 5.90
CA GLN A 224 2.01 -5.42 6.51
C GLN A 224 1.78 -6.60 7.44
N LEU A 225 0.84 -6.46 8.39
CA LEU A 225 0.46 -7.52 9.31
C LEU A 225 -0.04 -8.77 8.57
N LEU A 226 -0.80 -8.57 7.49
CA LEU A 226 -1.27 -9.68 6.66
C LEU A 226 -0.11 -10.48 6.05
N CYS A 227 0.91 -9.77 5.56
CA CYS A 227 2.11 -10.39 4.99
C CYS A 227 2.96 -11.10 6.04
N GLU A 228 3.10 -10.51 7.23
CA GLU A 228 3.92 -11.08 8.32
C GLU A 228 3.31 -12.37 8.89
N GLU A 229 2.00 -12.39 9.16
CA GLU A 229 1.37 -13.57 9.80
C GLU A 229 0.99 -14.68 8.82
N TRP A 230 0.54 -14.33 7.61
CA TRP A 230 -0.01 -15.31 6.66
C TRP A 230 0.74 -15.38 5.33
N GLY A 231 1.73 -14.52 5.10
CA GLY A 231 2.54 -14.51 3.88
C GLY A 231 1.69 -14.36 2.61
N ALA A 232 1.79 -15.33 1.70
CA ALA A 232 0.98 -15.34 0.49
C ALA A 232 -0.42 -15.95 0.65
N LYS A 233 -0.68 -16.68 1.76
CA LYS A 233 -1.90 -17.47 1.94
C LYS A 233 -3.15 -16.61 2.10
N TRP A 234 -3.05 -15.45 2.75
CA TRP A 234 -4.21 -14.56 2.95
C TRP A 234 -4.84 -14.08 1.64
N ARG A 235 -4.08 -14.08 0.53
CA ARG A 235 -4.58 -13.73 -0.81
C ARG A 235 -5.36 -14.86 -1.50
N ARG A 236 -5.42 -16.06 -0.90
CA ARG A 236 -6.23 -17.22 -1.33
C ARG A 236 -6.12 -17.58 -2.81
N ASN A 237 -4.95 -17.35 -3.41
CA ASN A 237 -4.71 -17.50 -4.85
C ASN A 237 -5.67 -16.69 -5.77
N VAL A 238 -6.30 -15.62 -5.27
CA VAL A 238 -7.17 -14.75 -6.06
C VAL A 238 -6.31 -13.85 -6.97
N PRO A 239 -6.42 -13.95 -8.32
CA PRO A 239 -5.56 -13.19 -9.22
C PRO A 239 -5.67 -11.67 -9.06
N LYS A 240 -6.89 -11.14 -8.85
CA LYS A 240 -7.15 -9.71 -8.60
C LYS A 240 -6.32 -9.19 -7.42
N LEU A 241 -6.32 -9.91 -6.29
CA LEU A 241 -5.55 -9.53 -5.10
C LEU A 241 -4.04 -9.62 -5.33
N LYS A 242 -3.57 -10.61 -6.09
CA LYS A 242 -2.14 -10.74 -6.42
C LYS A 242 -1.64 -9.56 -7.25
N THR A 243 -2.39 -9.19 -8.30
CA THR A 243 -2.05 -8.07 -9.17
C THR A 243 -2.03 -6.76 -8.39
N GLU A 244 -3.05 -6.52 -7.58
CA GLU A 244 -3.14 -5.28 -6.79
C GLU A 244 -2.08 -5.21 -5.70
N ALA A 245 -1.78 -6.31 -5.02
CA ALA A 245 -0.68 -6.40 -4.05
C ALA A 245 0.67 -6.05 -4.70
N ASN A 246 0.95 -6.61 -5.88
CA ASN A 246 2.17 -6.31 -6.61
C ASN A 246 2.21 -4.83 -7.04
N ARG A 247 1.07 -4.25 -7.44
CA ARG A 247 0.97 -2.83 -7.79
C ARG A 247 1.28 -1.92 -6.60
N ARG A 248 0.60 -2.11 -5.47
CA ARG A 248 0.78 -1.28 -4.27
C ARG A 248 2.18 -1.43 -3.64
N MET A 249 2.79 -2.61 -3.77
CA MET A 249 4.12 -2.88 -3.24
C MET A 249 5.22 -1.96 -3.81
N SER A 250 5.10 -1.46 -5.05
CA SER A 250 6.10 -0.52 -5.58
C SER A 250 6.10 0.82 -4.83
N VAL A 251 4.95 1.29 -4.36
CA VAL A 251 4.85 2.51 -3.55
C VAL A 251 5.42 2.27 -2.16
N VAL A 252 5.11 1.12 -1.54
CA VAL A 252 5.68 0.72 -0.24
C VAL A 252 7.21 0.71 -0.30
N GLN A 253 7.79 0.03 -1.30
CA GLN A 253 9.25 -0.03 -1.51
C GLN A 253 9.86 1.36 -1.73
N LEU A 254 9.17 2.25 -2.44
CA LEU A 254 9.62 3.62 -2.64
C LEU A 254 9.64 4.41 -1.33
N VAL A 255 8.58 4.33 -0.51
CA VAL A 255 8.52 5.03 0.78
C VAL A 255 9.60 4.50 1.73
N GLU A 256 9.85 3.20 1.77
CA GLU A 256 10.97 2.62 2.51
C GLU A 256 12.33 3.10 2.01
N ALA A 257 12.51 3.24 0.69
CA ALA A 257 13.74 3.77 0.11
C ALA A 257 13.94 5.25 0.42
N LEU A 258 12.86 6.04 0.42
CA LEU A 258 12.89 7.45 0.83
C LEU A 258 13.31 7.59 2.30
N GLN A 259 12.76 6.77 3.20
CA GLN A 259 13.12 6.77 4.64
C GLN A 259 14.59 6.40 4.90
N LYS A 260 15.25 5.68 3.98
CA LYS A 260 16.69 5.37 4.09
C LYS A 260 17.59 6.56 3.72
N LYS A 261 17.05 7.64 3.13
CA LYS A 261 17.82 8.85 2.83
C LYS A 261 18.13 9.62 4.13
N ARG A 262 19.28 10.30 4.17
CA ARG A 262 19.70 11.09 5.34
C ARG A 262 18.67 12.18 5.65
N ASN A 263 18.25 12.29 6.90
CA ASN A 263 17.24 13.24 7.41
C ASN A 263 15.80 13.00 6.90
N TRP A 264 15.55 11.90 6.20
CA TRP A 264 14.19 11.53 5.81
C TRP A 264 13.56 10.66 6.89
N HIS A 265 12.35 11.03 7.28
CA HIS A 265 11.48 10.20 8.11
C HIS A 265 10.12 10.07 7.41
N LEU A 266 9.27 9.18 7.92
CA LEU A 266 8.01 8.82 7.25
C LEU A 266 7.16 10.05 6.87
N ASN A 267 6.99 11.01 7.78
CA ASN A 267 6.18 12.20 7.52
C ASN A 267 6.72 13.04 6.35
N ILE A 268 8.04 13.24 6.25
CA ILE A 268 8.65 13.94 5.11
C ILE A 268 8.44 13.14 3.82
N ALA A 269 8.60 11.82 3.87
CA ALA A 269 8.40 10.96 2.69
C ALA A 269 6.96 11.05 2.17
N LEU A 270 5.97 10.96 3.05
CA LEU A 270 4.56 11.07 2.67
C LEU A 270 4.21 12.48 2.19
N HIS A 271 4.70 13.52 2.88
CA HIS A 271 4.47 14.91 2.49
C HIS A 271 5.06 15.23 1.11
N PHE A 272 6.28 14.75 0.83
CA PHE A 272 6.90 14.85 -0.50
C PHE A 272 6.06 14.19 -1.59
N LEU A 273 5.55 12.97 -1.36
CA LEU A 273 4.70 12.28 -2.34
C LEU A 273 3.39 13.03 -2.57
N HIS A 274 2.76 13.49 -1.50
CA HIS A 274 1.53 14.28 -1.54
C HIS A 274 1.73 15.58 -2.34
N GLU A 275 2.77 16.37 -2.07
CA GLU A 275 2.97 17.64 -2.76
C GLU A 275 3.41 17.48 -4.23
N LYS A 276 4.30 16.51 -4.52
CA LYS A 276 4.94 16.42 -5.84
C LYS A 276 4.20 15.54 -6.84
N TYR A 277 3.47 14.52 -6.39
CA TYR A 277 2.93 13.51 -7.30
C TYR A 277 1.42 13.38 -7.25
N GLU A 278 0.77 13.55 -6.10
CA GLU A 278 -0.70 13.42 -6.02
C GLU A 278 -1.48 14.43 -6.90
N PRO A 279 -1.02 15.69 -7.13
CA PRO A 279 -1.69 16.61 -8.06
C PRO A 279 -1.67 16.15 -9.52
N HIS A 280 -0.79 15.21 -9.87
CA HIS A 280 -0.51 14.82 -11.26
C HIS A 280 -0.85 13.36 -11.55
N TYR A 281 -0.96 12.51 -10.53
CA TYR A 281 -1.17 11.08 -10.69
C TYR A 281 -2.27 10.59 -9.77
N THR A 282 -3.16 9.76 -10.33
CA THR A 282 -3.96 8.84 -9.50
C THR A 282 -3.05 7.76 -8.89
N PRO A 283 -3.47 7.11 -7.79
CA PRO A 283 -2.65 6.07 -7.15
C PRO A 283 -2.29 4.94 -8.11
N HIS A 284 -3.23 4.56 -8.97
CA HIS A 284 -3.04 3.54 -9.99
C HIS A 284 -2.01 3.95 -11.04
N GLN A 285 -2.17 5.14 -11.64
CA GLN A 285 -1.22 5.68 -12.61
C GLN A 285 0.18 5.83 -12.02
N PHE A 286 0.28 6.25 -10.75
CA PHE A 286 1.57 6.38 -10.08
C PHE A 286 2.27 5.03 -9.93
N CYS A 287 1.54 3.98 -9.54
CA CYS A 287 2.14 2.65 -9.45
C CYS A 287 2.64 2.13 -10.82
N ASP A 288 1.90 2.41 -11.89
CA ASP A 288 2.33 2.04 -13.24
C ASP A 288 3.55 2.88 -13.69
N PHE A 289 3.58 4.18 -13.36
CA PHE A 289 4.74 5.06 -13.54
C PHE A 289 5.99 4.53 -12.84
N LEU A 290 5.88 4.07 -11.59
CA LEU A 290 7.01 3.51 -10.84
C LEU A 290 7.60 2.24 -11.48
N LYS A 291 6.80 1.50 -12.26
CA LYS A 291 7.21 0.26 -12.94
C LYS A 291 7.69 0.48 -14.37
N HIS A 292 7.49 1.68 -14.92
CA HIS A 292 7.92 2.04 -16.27
C HIS A 292 9.44 1.88 -16.44
N ASP A 293 9.87 1.45 -17.63
CA ASP A 293 11.27 1.28 -18.06
C ASP A 293 12.20 0.77 -16.97
N HIS A 294 11.97 -0.45 -16.48
CA HIS A 294 12.84 -1.09 -15.50
C HIS A 294 13.07 -0.30 -14.20
N ARG A 295 12.06 0.43 -13.72
CA ARG A 295 12.08 1.28 -12.50
C ARG A 295 12.68 2.67 -12.70
N ALA A 296 12.84 3.15 -13.94
CA ALA A 296 13.23 4.53 -14.21
C ALA A 296 12.34 5.56 -13.50
N GLY A 297 11.03 5.27 -13.39
CA GLY A 297 10.09 6.10 -12.63
C GLY A 297 10.48 6.21 -11.15
N ALA A 298 10.77 5.09 -10.49
CA ALA A 298 11.18 5.09 -9.08
C ALA A 298 12.52 5.83 -8.86
N GLU A 299 13.49 5.66 -9.76
CA GLU A 299 14.77 6.39 -9.72
C GLU A 299 14.57 7.90 -9.89
N SER A 300 13.69 8.31 -10.80
CA SER A 300 13.30 9.71 -10.98
C SER A 300 12.70 10.30 -9.70
N VAL A 301 11.87 9.53 -8.98
CA VAL A 301 11.31 10.00 -7.70
C VAL A 301 12.40 10.16 -6.64
N LEU A 302 13.31 9.19 -6.54
CA LEU A 302 14.42 9.25 -5.58
C LEU A 302 15.41 10.39 -5.90
N ALA A 303 15.61 10.71 -7.18
CA ALA A 303 16.40 11.85 -7.62
C ALA A 303 15.72 13.17 -7.28
N ALA A 304 14.42 13.32 -7.56
CA ALA A 304 13.65 14.51 -7.19
C ALA A 304 13.66 14.74 -5.67
N ALA A 305 13.59 13.66 -4.88
CA ALA A 305 13.72 13.71 -3.42
C ALA A 305 15.10 14.22 -2.95
N ALA A 306 16.15 14.20 -3.77
CA ALA A 306 17.45 14.77 -3.35
C ALA A 306 17.43 16.30 -3.26
N TYR A 307 16.46 16.96 -3.92
CA TYR A 307 16.31 18.42 -3.96
C TYR A 307 15.11 18.91 -3.16
N TYR A 308 14.45 18.02 -2.42
CA TYR A 308 13.30 18.39 -1.59
C TYR A 308 13.81 18.94 -0.24
N PRO A 309 13.31 20.11 0.19
CA PRO A 309 13.81 20.84 1.37
C PRO A 309 13.52 20.13 2.69
#